data_AF-A0A0Q4JUT0-F1
#
_entry.id   AF-A0A0Q4JUT0-F1
#
_cell.length_a   1.000
_cell.length_b   1.000
_cell.length_c   1.000
_cell.angle_alpha   90.00
_cell.angle_beta   90.00
_cell.angle_gamma   90.00
#
_symmetry.space_group_name_H-M   'P 1'
#
loop_
_entity.id
_entity.type
_entity.pdbx_description
1 polymer ?
#
loop_
_entity_poly.entity_id
_entity_poly.type
_entity_poly.pdbx_seq_one_letter_code
_entity_poly.pdbx_strand_id
1 'polypeptide(L)' 'MRVVALDRLSAIYHRASGQTHVVAPPVPEMLDLLADRAMTADELLAALAERFDLPDGDVAALTARLDELADTGLVERL' A
#
# COMPACT_ATOMS: atom_id res chain seq x y z
N MET A 1 6.08 10.82 1.29
CA MET A 1 4.71 11.26 0.90
C MET A 1 4.06 11.93 2.11
N ARG A 2 2.91 12.60 1.98
CA ARG A 2 2.14 13.08 3.15
C ARG A 2 0.77 12.40 3.17
N VAL A 3 0.41 11.82 4.30
CA VAL A 3 -0.86 11.09 4.50
C VAL A 3 -1.76 11.88 5.44
N VAL A 4 -3.04 12.00 5.10
CA VAL A 4 -4.08 12.63 5.92
C VAL A 4 -5.30 11.72 5.98
N ALA A 5 -5.78 11.42 7.19
CA ALA A 5 -6.98 10.61 7.38
C ALA A 5 -8.24 11.36 6.93
N LEU A 6 -9.13 10.65 6.22
CA LEU A 6 -10.44 11.08 5.75
C LEU A 6 -11.49 10.06 6.20
N ASP A 7 -11.71 9.97 7.51
CA ASP A 7 -12.52 8.91 8.13
C ASP A 7 -11.98 7.52 7.75
N ARG A 8 -12.73 6.71 6.99
CA ARG A 8 -12.30 5.37 6.55
C ARG A 8 -11.32 5.39 5.37
N LEU A 9 -11.07 6.56 4.78
CA LEU A 9 -10.15 6.73 3.66
C LEU A 9 -8.91 7.48 4.10
N SER A 10 -7.90 7.49 3.25
CA SER A 10 -6.69 8.31 3.40
C SER A 10 -6.42 9.10 2.13
N ALA A 11 -6.07 10.38 2.27
CA ALA A 11 -5.50 11.20 1.20
C ALA A 11 -3.97 11.18 1.28
N ILE A 12 -3.34 10.77 0.19
CA ILE A 12 -1.88 10.67 0.07
C ILE A 12 -1.41 11.67 -0.98
N TYR A 13 -0.71 12.71 -0.53
CA TYR A 13 -0.01 13.61 -1.44
C TYR A 13 1.34 13.00 -1.84
N HIS A 14 1.46 12.67 -3.13
CA HIS A 14 2.67 12.12 -3.72
C HIS A 14 3.48 13.23 -4.41
N ARG A 15 4.56 13.67 -3.75
CA ARG A 15 5.34 14.85 -4.20
C ARG A 15 5.93 14.72 -5.61
N ALA A 16 6.34 13.51 -6.01
CA ALA A 16 7.05 13.32 -7.27
C ALA A 16 6.10 13.43 -8.47
N SER A 17 4.87 12.94 -8.32
CA SER A 17 3.81 13.07 -9.33
C SER A 17 3.01 14.38 -9.20
N GLY A 18 3.03 15.04 -8.03
CA GLY A 18 2.18 16.18 -7.73
C GLY A 18 0.70 15.83 -7.49
N GLN A 19 0.34 14.54 -7.48
CA GLN A 19 -1.03 14.07 -7.35
C GLN A 19 -1.43 13.79 -5.89
N THR A 20 -2.72 13.87 -5.62
CA THR A 20 -3.32 13.39 -4.36
C THR A 20 -4.14 12.13 -4.65
N HIS A 21 -3.76 11.03 -4.01
CA HIS A 21 -4.44 9.74 -4.14
C HIS A 21 -5.38 9.56 -2.95
N VAL A 22 -6.65 9.29 -3.19
CA VAL A 22 -7.61 8.92 -2.15
C VAL A 22 -7.72 7.40 -2.15
N VAL A 23 -7.36 6.76 -1.05
CA VAL A 23 -7.23 5.31 -0.95
C VAL A 23 -7.99 4.76 0.25
N ALA A 24 -8.43 3.51 0.14
CA ALA A 24 -9.02 2.73 1.22
C ALA A 24 -8.00 1.72 1.78
N PRO A 25 -8.22 1.16 2.97
CA PRO A 25 -7.50 -0.02 3.43
C PRO A 25 -7.57 -1.16 2.39
N PRO A 26 -6.50 -1.97 2.23
CA PRO A 26 -5.27 -1.96 3.03
C PRO A 26 -4.14 -1.09 2.44
N VAL A 27 -4.42 -0.13 1.54
CA VAL A 27 -3.33 0.61 0.84
C VAL A 27 -2.44 1.42 1.79
N PRO A 28 -2.97 2.21 2.74
CA PRO A 28 -2.13 2.89 3.72
C PRO A 28 -1.21 1.92 4.51
N GLU A 29 -1.74 0.76 4.88
CA GLU A 29 -1.05 -0.29 5.62
C GLU A 29 0.07 -0.93 4.78
N MET A 30 -0.20 -1.16 3.49
CA MET A 30 0.82 -1.61 2.54
C MET A 30 1.97 -0.62 2.44
N LEU A 31 1.66 0.68 2.31
CA LEU A 31 2.67 1.73 2.20
C LEU A 31 3.47 1.92 3.50
N ASP A 32 2.85 1.73 4.66
CA ASP A 32 3.55 1.76 5.96
C ASP A 32 4.58 0.62 6.08
N LEU A 33 4.21 -0.60 5.66
CA LEU A 33 5.11 -1.75 5.68
C LEU A 33 6.28 -1.63 4.69
N LEU A 34 6.02 -1.04 3.53
CA LEU A 34 7.01 -0.86 2.45
C LEU A 34 7.90 0.38 2.64
N ALA A 35 7.63 1.23 3.63
CA ALA A 35 8.35 2.50 3.81
C ALA A 35 9.86 2.33 4.07
N ASP A 36 10.23 1.29 4.82
CA ASP A 36 11.61 1.08 5.29
C ASP A 36 12.32 -0.11 4.64
N ARG A 37 11.60 -0.98 3.94
CA ARG A 37 12.19 -2.17 3.30
C ARG A 37 11.38 -2.64 2.10
N ALA A 38 12.10 -3.20 1.13
CA ALA A 38 11.50 -4.00 0.07
C ALA A 38 10.95 -5.31 0.63
N MET A 39 9.83 -5.76 0.08
CA MET A 39 9.17 -7.02 0.45
C MET A 39 8.67 -7.72 -0.80
N THR A 40 8.68 -9.05 -0.79
CA THR A 40 7.92 -9.83 -1.77
C THR A 40 6.42 -9.73 -1.47
N ALA A 41 5.58 -10.11 -2.45
CA ALA A 41 4.13 -10.12 -2.24
C ALA A 41 3.74 -11.06 -1.07
N ASP A 42 4.36 -12.23 -0.95
CA ASP A 42 4.13 -13.17 0.14
C ASP A 42 4.55 -12.60 1.50
N GLU A 43 5.72 -11.95 1.57
CA GLU A 43 6.18 -11.31 2.80
C GLU A 43 5.24 -10.18 3.23
N LEU A 44 4.77 -9.38 2.27
CA LEU A 44 3.85 -8.27 2.54
C LEU A 44 2.50 -8.79 3.03
N LEU A 45 1.98 -9.85 2.40
CA LEU A 45 0.74 -10.49 2.81
C LEU A 45 0.82 -11.02 4.24
N ALA A 46 1.93 -11.68 4.60
CA ALA A 46 2.16 -12.18 5.95
C ALA A 46 2.24 -11.03 6.98
N ALA A 47 2.95 -9.95 6.66
CA ALA A 47 3.07 -8.81 7.54
C ALA A 47 1.76 -8.03 7.72
N LEU A 48 0.93 -7.95 6.67
CA LEU A 48 -0.42 -7.38 6.75
C LEU A 48 -1.30 -8.18 7.71
N ALA A 49 -1.27 -9.52 7.60
CA ALA A 49 -2.00 -10.40 8.50
C ALA A 49 -1.52 -10.25 9.96
N GLU A 50 -0.21 -10.19 10.19
CA GLU A 50 0.38 -10.08 11.52
C GLU A 50 0.09 -8.73 12.19
N ARG A 51 0.24 -7.61 11.46
CA ARG A 51 0.22 -6.27 12.06
C ARG A 51 -1.14 -5.59 12.05
N PHE A 52 -2.01 -5.96 11.10
CA PHE A 52 -3.28 -5.27 10.87
C PHE A 52 -4.51 -6.18 10.97
N ASP A 53 -4.34 -7.43 11.42
CA ASP A 53 -5.42 -8.42 11.58
C ASP A 53 -6.25 -8.58 10.30
N LEU A 54 -5.54 -8.72 9.17
CA LEU A 54 -6.10 -8.96 7.85
C LEU A 54 -5.89 -10.44 7.44
N PRO A 55 -6.61 -11.39 8.04
CA PRO A 55 -6.50 -12.80 7.67
C PRO A 55 -7.05 -13.05 6.26
N ASP A 56 -6.65 -14.18 5.67
CA ASP A 56 -7.19 -14.72 4.41
C ASP A 56 -7.01 -13.83 3.16
N GLY A 57 -5.98 -12.98 3.13
CA GLY A 57 -5.65 -12.23 1.93
C GLY A 57 -5.15 -13.14 0.79
N ASP A 58 -5.45 -12.74 -0.44
CA ASP A 58 -5.04 -13.44 -1.66
C ASP A 58 -3.79 -12.78 -2.26
N VAL A 59 -2.71 -13.55 -2.41
CA VAL A 59 -1.44 -13.05 -2.97
C VAL A 59 -1.59 -12.57 -4.41
N ALA A 60 -2.50 -13.16 -5.20
CA ALA A 60 -2.75 -12.72 -6.57
C ALA A 60 -3.46 -11.36 -6.58
N ALA A 61 -4.47 -11.18 -5.73
CA ALA A 61 -5.15 -9.90 -5.55
C ALA A 61 -4.20 -8.82 -5.00
N LEU A 62 -3.33 -9.19 -4.06
CA LEU A 62 -2.31 -8.28 -3.52
C LEU A 62 -1.31 -7.87 -4.60
N THR A 63 -0.85 -8.81 -5.41
CA THR A 63 0.07 -8.54 -6.53
C THR A 63 -0.55 -7.59 -7.54
N ALA A 64 -1.82 -7.82 -7.93
CA ALA A 64 -2.54 -6.92 -8.83
C ALA A 64 -2.66 -5.51 -8.23
N ARG A 65 -2.91 -5.39 -6.93
CA ARG A 65 -2.92 -4.09 -6.24
C ARG A 65 -1.53 -3.43 -6.22
N LEU A 66 -0.46 -4.19 -6.01
CA LEU A 66 0.91 -3.66 -6.08
C LEU A 66 1.24 -3.15 -7.49
N ASP A 67 0.75 -3.83 -8.53
CA ASP A 67 0.90 -3.38 -9.91
C ASP A 67 0.17 -2.05 -10.16
N GLU A 68 -1.07 -1.90 -9.69
CA GLU A 68 -1.80 -0.62 -9.74
C GLU A 68 -1.04 0.50 -9.02
N LEU A 69 -0.49 0.21 -7.83
CA LEU A 69 0.28 1.18 -7.06
C LEU A 69 1.60 1.55 -7.75
N ALA A 70 2.26 0.60 -8.41
CA ALA A 70 3.45 0.85 -9.20
C ALA A 70 3.15 1.73 -10.42
N ASP A 71 2.04 1.48 -11.11
CA ASP A 71 1.61 2.28 -12.26
C ASP A 71 1.28 3.73 -11.88
N THR A 72 0.82 3.97 -10.64
CA THR A 72 0.62 5.33 -10.09
C THR A 72 1.88 5.97 -9.50
N GLY A 73 2.98 5.21 -9.42
CA GLY A 73 4.24 5.62 -8.80
C GLY A 73 4.20 5.70 -7.27
N LEU A 74 3.20 5.10 -6.61
CA LEU A 74 3.14 5.01 -5.15
C LEU A 74 4.07 3.93 -4.59
N VAL A 75 4.42 2.93 -5.39
CA VAL A 75 5.36 1.84 -5.07
C VAL A 75 6.31 1.66 -6.27
N GLU A 76 7.47 1.06 -6.06
CA GLU A 76 8.43 0.73 -7.11
C GLU A 76 8.64 -0.80 -7.16
N ARG A 77 8.90 -1.35 -8.36
CA ARG A 77 9.32 -2.74 -8.55
C ARG A 77 10.84 -2.80 -8.52
N LEU A 78 11.42 -3.70 -7.73
CA LEU A 78 12.87 -3.91 -7.60
C LEU A 78 13.32 -5.21 -8.26
#